data_AF-A0A359F2Y3-F1
#
_entry.id   AF-A0A359F2Y3-F1
#
_cell.length_a   1.000
_cell.length_b   1.000
_cell.length_c   1.000
_cell.angle_alpha   90.00
_cell.angle_beta   90.00
_cell.angle_gamma   90.00
#
_symmetry.space_group_name_H-M   'P 1'
#
loop_
_entity.id
_entity.type
_entity.pdbx_description
1 polymer ?
#
loop_
_entity_poly.entity_id
_entity_poly.type
_entity_poly.pdbx_seq_one_letter_code
_entity_poly.pdbx_strand_id
1 'polypeptide(L)'
;MLVAGCSTGNESSGSPSTTAASFSDPANGPAADFSAPAPSPLPPKELAEVEAASAGGCEALDGARCLLPFPSDAFTVKDPVSETGRRVALPTGQLANLEGTTLDPTEWNRNDGFSPGSAPMALFPDVDLAASGAAEIGRIEDSL
;
A
#
# COMPACT_ATOMS: atom_id res chain seq x y z
N MET A 1 -21.79 0.32 -28.50
CA MET A 1 -21.51 -1.12 -28.64
C MET A 1 -21.50 -1.67 -27.23
N LEU A 2 -22.63 -2.25 -26.82
CA LEU A 2 -22.90 -2.73 -25.47
C LEU A 2 -22.81 -4.26 -25.54
N VAL A 3 -22.01 -4.89 -24.68
CA VAL A 3 -22.00 -6.35 -24.58
C VAL A 3 -22.44 -6.71 -23.17
N ALA A 4 -23.59 -7.37 -23.09
CA ALA A 4 -24.10 -8.03 -21.89
C ALA A 4 -23.67 -9.49 -21.89
N GLY A 5 -23.32 -10.03 -20.72
CA GLY A 5 -23.10 -11.46 -20.49
C GLY A 5 -23.89 -11.92 -19.26
N CYS A 6 -24.68 -12.98 -19.42
CA CYS A 6 -25.54 -13.58 -18.39
C CYS A 6 -24.75 -14.48 -17.44
N SER A 7 -25.15 -14.53 -16.16
CA SER A 7 -25.13 -15.79 -15.42
C SER A 7 -26.28 -15.82 -14.40
N THR A 8 -27.18 -16.78 -14.59
CA THR A 8 -28.29 -17.10 -13.70
C THR A 8 -27.85 -18.13 -12.67
N GLY A 9 -28.12 -17.90 -11.38
CA GLY A 9 -27.86 -18.87 -10.32
C GLY A 9 -28.43 -18.47 -8.95
N ASN A 10 -29.65 -18.92 -8.73
CA ASN A 10 -30.50 -19.03 -7.53
C ASN A 10 -29.95 -18.69 -6.12
N GLU A 11 -30.80 -18.04 -5.31
CA GLU A 11 -30.60 -17.76 -3.88
C GLU A 11 -30.50 -19.05 -3.03
N SER A 12 -29.50 -19.12 -2.14
CA SER A 12 -29.53 -20.01 -0.98
C SER A 12 -28.70 -19.41 0.17
N SER A 13 -29.32 -19.36 1.35
CA SER A 13 -28.80 -18.78 2.58
C SER A 13 -27.53 -19.47 3.10
N GLY A 14 -26.51 -18.71 3.51
CA GLY A 14 -25.46 -19.19 4.42
C GLY A 14 -24.05 -18.60 4.25
N SER A 15 -23.64 -17.76 5.21
CA SER A 15 -22.27 -17.29 5.55
C SER A 15 -21.48 -16.44 4.54
N PRO A 16 -20.70 -15.43 5.01
CA PRO A 16 -19.87 -14.61 4.13
C PRO A 16 -18.65 -15.41 3.69
N SER A 17 -18.68 -15.94 2.47
CA SER A 17 -17.51 -16.49 1.82
C SER A 17 -16.79 -15.35 1.10
N THR A 18 -15.62 -14.99 1.60
CA THR A 18 -14.66 -14.08 0.97
C THR A 18 -14.31 -14.65 -0.41
N THR A 19 -14.99 -14.19 -1.45
CA THR A 19 -14.71 -14.64 -2.81
C THR A 19 -13.51 -13.86 -3.30
N ALA A 20 -12.32 -14.44 -3.17
CA ALA A 20 -11.15 -14.00 -3.92
C ALA A 20 -11.50 -14.02 -5.41
N ALA A 21 -11.39 -12.88 -6.09
CA ALA A 21 -11.50 -12.82 -7.53
C ALA A 21 -10.33 -13.63 -8.13
N SER A 22 -10.62 -14.87 -8.56
CA SER A 22 -9.67 -15.70 -9.28
C SER A 22 -9.59 -15.22 -10.72
N PHE A 23 -8.51 -14.52 -11.08
CA PHE A 23 -8.13 -14.33 -12.48
C PHE A 23 -7.46 -15.62 -12.96
N SER A 24 -8.22 -16.45 -13.67
CA SER A 24 -7.67 -17.64 -14.34
C SER A 24 -7.11 -17.21 -15.70
N ASP A 25 -5.80 -17.00 -15.76
CA ASP A 25 -5.09 -16.86 -17.04
C ASP A 25 -4.62 -18.25 -17.48
N PRO A 26 -5.12 -18.83 -18.59
CA PRO A 26 -4.82 -20.21 -18.99
C PRO A 26 -3.34 -20.46 -19.37
N ALA A 27 -2.50 -19.41 -19.40
CA ALA A 27 -1.06 -19.51 -19.65
C ALA A 27 -0.21 -19.67 -18.38
N ASN A 28 -0.75 -19.40 -17.19
CA ASN A 28 -0.05 -19.57 -15.92
C ASN A 28 -0.67 -20.73 -15.14
N GLY A 29 0.17 -21.51 -14.44
CA GLY A 29 -0.27 -22.57 -13.54
C GLY A 29 -1.21 -22.06 -12.43
N PRO A 30 -1.69 -22.94 -11.52
CA PRO A 30 -2.65 -22.53 -10.49
C PRO A 30 -2.17 -21.26 -9.79
N ALA A 31 -3.07 -20.27 -9.69
CA ALA A 31 -2.80 -19.01 -9.03
C ALA A 31 -2.09 -19.30 -7.70
N ALA A 32 -0.88 -18.77 -7.55
CA ALA A 32 -0.18 -18.89 -6.28
C ALA A 32 -1.08 -18.33 -5.19
N ASP A 33 -1.30 -19.12 -4.14
CA ASP A 33 -2.03 -18.70 -2.96
C ASP A 33 -1.17 -17.65 -2.25
N PHE A 34 -1.39 -16.37 -2.59
CA PHE A 34 -0.71 -15.22 -1.99
C PHE A 34 -1.25 -14.88 -0.60
N SER A 35 -1.90 -15.83 0.07
CA SER A 35 -2.37 -15.63 1.44
C SER A 35 -1.17 -15.55 2.38
N ALA A 36 -0.69 -14.33 2.60
CA ALA A 36 0.33 -14.06 3.60
C ALA A 36 -0.20 -14.50 4.97
N PRO A 37 0.56 -15.27 5.76
CA PRO A 37 0.16 -15.62 7.11
C PRO A 37 -0.04 -14.34 7.92
N ALA A 38 -1.07 -14.35 8.78
CA ALA A 38 -1.35 -13.20 9.64
C ALA A 38 -0.10 -12.85 10.47
N PRO A 39 0.32 -11.57 10.53
CA PRO A 39 1.50 -11.19 11.29
C PRO A 39 1.27 -11.45 12.78
N SER A 40 2.30 -11.97 13.44
CA SER A 40 2.30 -12.05 14.90
C SER A 40 2.40 -10.64 15.50
N PRO A 41 1.65 -10.31 16.56
CA PRO A 41 1.75 -9.00 17.20
C PRO A 41 3.17 -8.74 17.73
N LEU A 42 3.64 -7.50 17.58
CA LEU A 42 4.90 -7.05 18.17
C LEU A 42 4.82 -7.08 19.71
N PRO A 43 5.93 -7.38 20.40
CA PRO A 43 5.98 -7.28 21.85
C PRO A 43 5.77 -5.82 22.29
N PRO A 44 5.16 -5.57 23.48
CA PRO A 44 4.72 -4.22 23.87
C PRO A 44 5.79 -3.13 23.85
N LYS A 45 7.04 -3.48 24.20
CA LYS A 45 8.17 -2.54 24.21
C LYS A 45 8.50 -2.05 22.80
N GLU A 46 8.59 -2.95 21.84
CA GLU A 46 8.90 -2.62 20.45
C GLU A 46 7.74 -1.85 19.82
N LEU A 47 6.50 -2.21 20.14
CA LEU A 47 5.33 -1.45 19.68
C LEU A 47 5.37 0.00 20.15
N ALA A 48 5.70 0.24 21.42
CA ALA A 48 5.82 1.60 21.95
C ALA A 48 6.95 2.42 21.28
N GLU A 49 8.05 1.76 20.90
CA GLU A 49 9.14 2.39 20.15
C GLU A 49 8.69 2.80 18.73
N VAL A 50 7.95 1.95 18.04
CA VAL A 50 7.38 2.23 16.71
C VAL A 50 6.34 3.36 16.78
N GLU A 51 5.48 3.37 17.80
CA GLU A 51 4.50 4.44 18.02
C GLU A 51 5.19 5.78 18.31
N ALA A 52 6.25 5.78 19.11
CA ALA A 52 7.06 6.98 19.37
C ALA A 52 7.77 7.48 18.11
N ALA A 53 8.28 6.57 17.27
CA ALA A 53 8.88 6.92 15.99
C ALA A 53 7.87 7.50 14.98
N SER A 54 6.60 7.07 15.07
CA SER A 54 5.50 7.57 14.23
C SER A 54 4.88 8.88 14.73
N ALA A 55 5.40 9.45 15.82
CA ALA A 55 4.85 10.65 16.44
C ALA A 55 4.77 11.81 15.44
N GLY A 56 3.69 12.58 15.53
CA GLY A 56 3.44 13.69 14.61
C GLY A 56 2.91 13.27 13.24
N GLY A 57 2.53 12.00 13.05
CA GLY A 57 1.94 11.51 11.80
C GLY A 57 2.98 11.16 10.73
N CYS A 58 4.12 10.65 11.16
CA CYS A 58 5.18 10.17 10.28
C CYS A 58 5.17 8.63 10.26
N GLU A 59 5.72 8.06 9.21
CA GLU A 59 6.02 6.63 9.14
C GLU A 59 7.17 6.31 10.10
N ALA A 60 7.12 5.18 10.79
CA ALA A 60 8.11 4.79 11.79
C ALA A 60 9.53 4.57 11.24
N LEU A 61 9.64 4.21 9.96
CA LEU A 61 10.88 3.88 9.27
C LEU A 61 11.59 5.13 8.71
N ASP A 62 10.88 6.22 8.49
CA ASP A 62 11.46 7.50 8.02
C ASP A 62 10.78 8.71 8.68
N GLY A 63 11.40 9.21 9.74
CA GLY A 63 10.96 10.44 10.42
C GLY A 63 11.30 11.74 9.68
N ALA A 64 12.16 11.71 8.64
CA ALA A 64 12.55 12.90 7.88
C ALA A 64 11.63 13.15 6.69
N ARG A 65 11.11 12.09 6.06
CA ARG A 65 10.11 12.15 5.00
C ARG A 65 8.89 11.38 5.46
N CYS A 66 8.06 12.04 6.26
CA CYS A 66 6.97 11.43 7.02
C CYS A 66 6.00 10.51 6.25
N LEU A 67 5.87 10.62 4.93
CA LEU A 67 5.00 9.72 4.14
C LEU A 67 5.75 8.59 3.45
N LEU A 68 7.07 8.50 3.61
CA LEU A 68 7.89 7.41 3.09
C LEU A 68 8.11 6.35 4.18
N PRO A 69 8.16 5.05 3.82
CA PRO A 69 7.89 4.51 2.49
C PRO A 69 6.44 4.72 2.04
N PHE A 70 6.27 4.99 0.75
CA PHE A 70 4.96 5.11 0.10
C PHE A 70 4.80 4.00 -0.94
N PRO A 71 3.67 3.29 -1.00
CA PRO A 71 2.59 3.30 -0.01
C PRO A 71 3.00 2.63 1.32
N SER A 72 2.35 3.01 2.43
CA SER A 72 2.52 2.35 3.74
C SER A 72 1.17 2.09 4.41
N ASP A 73 1.05 0.90 5.00
CA ASP A 73 -0.12 0.49 5.80
C ASP A 73 -0.32 1.38 7.03
N ALA A 74 0.72 2.07 7.52
CA ALA A 74 0.63 3.06 8.59
C ALA A 74 -0.33 4.21 8.25
N PHE A 75 -0.53 4.48 6.95
CA PHE A 75 -1.47 5.47 6.43
C PHE A 75 -2.77 4.85 5.94
N THR A 76 -3.16 3.72 6.52
CA THR A 76 -4.47 3.12 6.29
C THR A 76 -5.17 2.81 7.60
N VAL A 77 -6.49 2.80 7.57
CA VAL A 77 -7.32 2.41 8.70
C VAL A 77 -8.35 1.40 8.25
N LYS A 78 -8.80 0.56 9.18
CA LYS A 78 -9.88 -0.41 8.90
C LYS A 78 -11.14 0.32 8.49
N ASP A 79 -11.77 -0.19 7.44
CA ASP A 79 -13.02 0.34 6.92
C ASP A 79 -13.93 -0.81 6.45
N PRO A 80 -14.91 -1.22 7.27
CA PRO A 80 -15.77 -2.36 6.95
C PRO A 80 -16.78 -2.08 5.83
N VAL A 81 -16.94 -0.83 5.39
CA VAL A 81 -17.84 -0.49 4.27
C VAL A 81 -17.10 -0.37 2.93
N SER A 82 -15.76 -0.29 2.96
CA SER A 82 -14.93 -0.37 1.76
C SER A 82 -14.83 -1.81 1.23
N GLU A 83 -14.66 -1.98 -0.08
CA GLU A 83 -14.54 -3.31 -0.71
C GLU A 83 -13.27 -4.04 -0.26
N THR A 84 -12.18 -3.31 0.00
CA THR A 84 -10.89 -3.87 0.44
C THR A 84 -10.77 -4.04 1.97
N GLY A 85 -11.76 -3.56 2.73
CA GLY A 85 -11.73 -3.56 4.20
C GLY A 85 -10.83 -2.49 4.83
N ARG A 86 -10.25 -1.59 4.03
CA ARG A 86 -9.40 -0.47 4.47
C ARG A 86 -9.68 0.80 3.67
N ARG A 87 -9.36 1.95 4.26
CA ARG A 87 -9.25 3.22 3.56
C ARG A 87 -7.92 3.89 3.81
N VAL A 88 -7.49 4.73 2.87
CA VAL A 88 -6.33 5.61 3.05
C VAL A 88 -6.65 6.66 4.14
N ALA A 89 -5.64 7.00 4.94
CA ALA A 89 -5.73 7.93 6.06
C ALA A 89 -4.43 8.75 6.17
N LEU A 90 -4.13 9.50 5.11
CA LEU A 90 -3.00 10.42 5.10
C LEU A 90 -3.24 11.57 6.09
N PRO A 91 -2.24 11.91 6.92
CA PRO A 91 -2.29 13.06 7.82
C PRO A 91 -2.26 14.38 7.07
N THR A 92 -2.91 15.40 7.63
CA THR A 92 -2.79 16.78 7.14
C THR A 92 -1.42 17.35 7.49
N GLY A 93 -0.98 18.41 6.78
CA GLY A 93 0.23 19.15 7.13
C GLY A 93 1.55 18.56 6.60
N GLN A 94 1.60 17.27 6.24
CA GLN A 94 2.85 16.62 5.82
C GLN A 94 3.30 16.91 4.39
N LEU A 95 2.41 17.44 3.56
CA LEU A 95 2.66 17.73 2.15
C LEU A 95 2.64 19.23 1.92
N ALA A 96 3.68 19.92 2.40
CA ALA A 96 3.86 21.35 2.18
C ALA A 96 4.63 21.62 0.88
N ASN A 97 4.16 22.58 0.09
CA ASN A 97 4.93 23.13 -1.03
C ASN A 97 6.00 24.14 -0.52
N LEU A 98 6.77 24.73 -1.44
CA LEU A 98 7.82 25.70 -1.11
C LEU A 98 7.31 26.97 -0.40
N GLU A 99 6.03 27.29 -0.55
CA GLU A 99 5.36 28.42 0.09
C GLU A 99 4.72 28.04 1.44
N GLY A 100 4.88 26.79 1.89
CA GLY A 100 4.30 26.27 3.13
C GLY A 100 2.81 25.93 3.04
N THR A 101 2.20 26.01 1.86
CA THR A 101 0.82 25.57 1.67
C THR A 101 0.77 24.06 1.70
N THR A 102 -0.10 23.52 2.55
CA THR A 102 -0.23 22.08 2.76
C THR A 102 -1.36 21.50 1.91
N LEU A 103 -1.13 20.31 1.35
CA LEU A 103 -2.16 19.56 0.63
C LEU A 103 -3.29 19.14 1.58
N ASP A 104 -4.53 19.30 1.15
CA ASP A 104 -5.69 18.66 1.78
C ASP A 104 -5.82 17.21 1.28
N PRO A 105 -5.66 16.19 2.14
CA PRO A 105 -5.70 14.79 1.74
C PRO A 105 -7.13 14.25 1.58
N THR A 106 -8.18 15.06 1.74
CA THR A 106 -9.58 14.60 1.76
C THR A 106 -9.94 13.68 0.58
N GLU A 107 -9.56 14.04 -0.65
CA GLU A 107 -9.88 13.20 -1.81
C GLU A 107 -9.07 11.90 -1.87
N TRP A 108 -7.81 11.90 -1.41
CA TRP A 108 -7.04 10.66 -1.29
C TRP A 108 -7.57 9.74 -0.20
N ASN A 109 -8.04 10.31 0.91
CA ASN A 109 -8.57 9.56 2.06
C ASN A 109 -9.94 8.90 1.79
N ARG A 110 -10.55 9.15 0.62
CA ARG A 110 -11.72 8.40 0.14
C ARG A 110 -11.37 7.09 -0.55
N ASN A 111 -10.10 6.86 -0.88
CA ASN A 111 -9.68 5.64 -1.54
C ASN A 111 -9.74 4.46 -0.58
N ASP A 112 -10.22 3.32 -1.07
CA ASP A 112 -10.29 2.03 -0.39
C ASP A 112 -8.93 1.32 -0.38
N GLY A 113 -7.90 2.03 0.07
CA GLY A 113 -6.50 1.57 0.10
C GLY A 113 -5.66 2.15 -1.02
N PHE A 114 -4.40 1.71 -1.08
CA PHE A 114 -3.46 2.11 -2.12
C PHE A 114 -3.57 1.20 -3.34
N SER A 115 -3.43 1.78 -4.53
CA SER A 115 -3.45 1.01 -5.78
C SER A 115 -2.23 0.09 -5.86
N PRO A 116 -2.37 -1.16 -6.33
CA PRO A 116 -1.23 -2.02 -6.64
C PRO A 116 -0.35 -1.46 -7.77
N GLY A 117 -0.86 -0.51 -8.56
CA GLY A 117 -0.10 0.18 -9.60
C GLY A 117 0.69 1.41 -9.11
N SER A 118 0.59 1.78 -7.83
CA SER A 118 1.40 2.86 -7.27
C SER A 118 2.87 2.46 -7.22
N ALA A 119 3.75 3.29 -7.78
CA ALA A 119 5.19 3.05 -7.70
C ALA A 119 5.65 3.07 -6.24
N PRO A 120 6.30 2.01 -5.73
CA PRO A 120 6.86 2.02 -4.39
C PRO A 120 8.02 3.02 -4.31
N MET A 121 8.05 3.81 -3.25
CA MET A 121 9.06 4.81 -2.97
C MET A 121 9.53 4.64 -1.53
N ALA A 122 10.84 4.58 -1.34
CA ALA A 122 11.47 4.57 -0.03
C ALA A 122 12.78 5.36 -0.12
N LEU A 123 13.18 5.98 0.99
CA LEU A 123 14.45 6.66 1.07
C LEU A 123 15.42 5.80 1.87
N PHE A 124 16.54 5.44 1.25
CA PHE A 124 17.66 4.79 1.92
C PHE A 124 18.81 5.80 2.00
N PRO A 125 19.04 6.43 3.16
CA PRO A 125 20.19 7.31 3.31
C PRO A 125 21.48 6.48 3.13
N ASP A 126 22.50 7.12 2.58
CA ASP A 126 23.86 6.57 2.51
C ASP A 126 24.01 5.24 1.75
N VAL A 127 23.17 5.01 0.73
CA VAL A 127 23.30 3.85 -0.13
C VAL A 127 24.59 3.92 -0.96
N ASP A 128 25.39 2.85 -0.96
CA ASP A 128 26.53 2.71 -1.87
C ASP A 128 26.02 2.21 -3.23
N LEU A 129 25.90 3.14 -4.19
CA LEU A 129 25.41 2.83 -5.53
C LEU A 129 26.33 1.86 -6.26
N ALA A 130 27.65 1.99 -6.10
CA ALA A 130 28.63 1.13 -6.76
C ALA A 130 28.56 -0.30 -6.22
N ALA A 131 28.46 -0.46 -4.90
CA ALA A 131 28.29 -1.78 -4.28
C ALA A 131 26.91 -2.39 -4.54
N SER A 132 25.87 -1.56 -4.72
CA SER A 132 24.51 -2.03 -4.99
C SER A 132 24.33 -2.60 -6.41
N GLY A 133 25.20 -2.23 -7.35
CA GLY A 133 25.05 -2.57 -8.77
C GLY A 133 23.87 -1.87 -9.45
N ALA A 134 23.29 -0.85 -8.83
CA ALA A 134 22.26 -0.02 -9.45
C ALA A 134 22.84 0.71 -10.66
N ALA A 135 22.13 0.70 -11.78
CA ALA A 135 22.55 1.43 -12.97
C ALA A 135 22.55 2.94 -12.73
N GLU A 136 23.53 3.61 -13.32
CA GLU A 136 23.59 5.07 -13.30
C GLU A 136 22.59 5.69 -14.29
N ILE A 137 22.13 6.90 -14.02
CA ILE A 137 21.15 7.61 -14.87
C ILE A 137 21.60 7.77 -16.33
N GLY A 138 22.91 7.83 -16.58
CA GLY A 138 23.49 7.94 -17.93
C GLY A 138 23.78 6.59 -18.61
N ARG A 139 23.51 5.48 -17.93
CA ARG A 139 23.93 4.12 -18.29
C ARG A 139 22.76 3.15 -18.14
N ILE A 140 21.59 3.53 -18.64
CA ILE A 140 20.37 2.74 -18.49
C ILE A 140 20.47 1.36 -19.16
N GLU A 141 21.37 1.22 -20.14
CA GLU A 141 21.72 -0.07 -20.77
C GLU A 141 22.27 -1.10 -19.78
N ASP A 142 22.84 -0.65 -18.65
CA ASP A 142 23.37 -1.51 -17.59
C ASP A 142 22.23 -2.05 -16.68
N SER A 143 20.95 -1.71 -16.94
CA SER A 143 19.76 -2.20 -16.19
C SER A 143 19.03 -3.39 -16.83
N LEU A 144 19.44 -3.84 -18.03
CA LEU A 144 18.70 -4.82 -18.84
C LEU A 144 19.17 -6.26 -18.65
#